data_AF-A0A8W7PXT5-F1
#
_entry.id   AF-A0A8W7PXT5-F1
#
_cell.length_a   1.000
_cell.length_b   1.000
_cell.length_c   1.000
_cell.angle_alpha   90.00
_cell.angle_beta   90.00
_cell.angle_gamma   90.00
#
_symmetry.space_group_name_H-M   'P 1'
#
loop_
_entity.id
_entity.type
_entity.pdbx_description
1 polymer ?
#
loop_
_entity_poly.entity_id
_entity_poly.type
_entity_poly.pdbx_seq_one_letter_code
_entity_poly.pdbx_strand_id
1 'polypeptide(L)'
;MSWRTVEIITLAAIQTVIVNVLLLGPLAFRPALHWLLLAASFAFGLVLLKRSKGARCVTMLLVPQFLSKRGRAALIGYIFLLTLTGPTANTMVNVEVLGETLSCTQEQLKAAIRDTISALKVPFLAMKKIIDELLKTVERSFMKVQRIMMEMLKLVKRILHSIKKAYEWLRDIVSVCNDKLGTPSERCLHALDQAIDGCKEEMGAMDFLCEVTQVAKTVCYGAKMVDYFCELLDFISDAVVEEIEQGVSGEGILADTLRDIVRSFEPIVNGTALDPAECIPDASTPRFARYGQIVALLAFCWCFAFLEPYGLRVRQLVMRRYYPARARARAIWLYGDILLKRESLLKMLRLQIAGTSRERKQQEAVSWIDVVRAKTNRYWICRTVLGRGETVRCILCGDALNERDDPHVRCSRPDCPGLYCQDCLLETGNNCSLCMDLLVSERSDLDEIYLG
;
A
#
# COMPACT_ATOMS: atom_id res chain seq x y z
N MET A 1 5.87 63.52 -17.25
CA MET A 1 6.28 62.28 -17.96
C MET A 1 5.13 61.85 -18.88
N SER A 2 5.36 61.60 -20.17
CA SER A 2 4.29 61.15 -21.08
C SER A 2 3.74 59.79 -20.64
N TRP A 3 2.42 59.58 -20.73
CA TRP A 3 1.77 58.29 -20.43
C TRP A 3 2.46 57.09 -21.14
N ARG A 4 2.96 57.31 -22.35
CA ARG A 4 3.75 56.29 -23.10
C ARG A 4 5.05 55.91 -22.42
N THR A 5 5.73 56.85 -21.78
CA THR A 5 7.00 56.59 -21.09
C THR A 5 6.75 55.73 -19.84
N VAL A 6 5.67 56.01 -19.11
CA VAL A 6 5.21 55.20 -17.97
C VAL A 6 4.90 53.76 -18.42
N GLU A 7 4.15 53.60 -19.51
CA GLU A 7 3.80 52.29 -20.10
C GLU A 7 5.05 51.49 -20.49
N ILE A 8 6.04 52.14 -21.12
CA ILE A 8 7.28 51.46 -21.55
C ILE A 8 8.11 51.02 -20.34
N ILE A 9 8.27 51.87 -19.33
CA ILE A 9 9.05 51.55 -18.12
C ILE A 9 8.39 50.39 -17.36
N THR A 10 7.07 50.42 -17.19
CA THR A 10 6.32 49.36 -16.51
C THR A 10 6.41 48.02 -17.24
N LEU A 11 6.24 48.00 -18.57
CA LEU A 11 6.41 46.79 -19.37
C LEU A 11 7.85 46.24 -19.34
N ALA A 12 8.85 47.13 -19.36
CA ALA A 12 10.25 46.71 -19.23
C ALA A 12 10.51 46.06 -17.87
N ALA A 13 9.99 46.65 -16.78
CA ALA A 13 10.13 46.09 -15.44
C ALA A 13 9.47 44.70 -15.34
N ILE A 14 8.26 44.54 -15.87
CA ILE A 14 7.56 43.24 -15.91
C ILE A 14 8.38 42.21 -16.68
N GLN A 15 8.91 42.56 -17.86
CA GLN A 15 9.71 41.66 -18.67
C GLN A 15 11.00 41.24 -17.95
N THR A 16 11.65 42.17 -17.25
CA THR A 16 12.84 41.90 -16.44
C THR A 16 12.55 40.98 -15.26
N VAL A 17 11.41 41.15 -14.57
CA VAL A 17 10.97 40.23 -13.51
C VAL A 17 10.74 38.82 -14.06
N ILE A 18 10.09 38.72 -15.22
CA ILE A 18 9.84 37.43 -15.87
C ILE A 18 11.16 36.72 -16.21
N VAL A 19 12.11 37.43 -16.83
CA VAL A 19 13.44 36.88 -17.16
C VAL A 19 14.19 36.48 -15.89
N ASN A 20 14.11 37.28 -14.83
CA ASN A 20 14.75 36.94 -13.56
C ASN A 20 14.17 35.68 -12.95
N VAL A 21 12.84 35.55 -12.88
CA VAL A 21 12.19 34.40 -12.25
C VAL A 21 12.33 33.12 -13.08
N LEU A 22 12.19 33.20 -14.41
CA LEU A 22 12.18 32.01 -15.28
C LEU A 22 13.56 31.57 -15.75
N LEU A 23 14.49 32.50 -15.98
CA LEU A 23 15.79 32.21 -16.57
C LEU A 23 16.92 32.39 -15.57
N LEU A 24 17.04 33.55 -14.94
CA LEU A 24 18.24 33.84 -14.14
C LEU A 24 18.21 33.20 -12.75
N GLY A 25 17.07 33.19 -12.07
CA GLY A 25 16.91 32.69 -10.70
C GLY A 25 17.20 31.19 -10.52
N PRO A 26 16.82 30.31 -11.47
CA PRO A 26 17.18 28.89 -11.41
C PRO A 26 18.66 28.61 -11.63
N LEU A 27 19.39 29.50 -12.32
CA LEU A 27 20.82 29.35 -12.54
C LEU A 27 21.58 30.02 -11.39
N ALA A 28 22.40 29.24 -10.69
CA ALA A 28 23.22 29.71 -9.56
C ALA A 28 24.41 30.57 -10.03
N PHE A 29 24.15 31.70 -10.67
CA PHE A 29 25.17 32.64 -11.09
C PHE A 29 25.82 33.35 -9.89
N ARG A 30 27.07 33.78 -10.06
CA ARG A 30 27.71 34.69 -9.09
C ARG A 30 26.86 35.97 -8.95
N PRO A 31 26.70 36.53 -7.74
CA PRO A 31 25.77 37.63 -7.49
C PRO A 31 26.06 38.86 -8.37
N ALA A 32 27.33 39.21 -8.59
CA ALA A 32 27.69 40.32 -9.47
C ALA A 32 27.25 40.10 -10.94
N LEU A 33 27.41 38.87 -11.45
CA LEU A 33 27.00 38.50 -12.80
C LEU A 33 25.47 38.52 -12.92
N HIS A 34 24.76 38.06 -11.90
CA HIS A 34 23.30 38.04 -11.85
C HIS A 34 22.70 39.45 -11.98
N TRP A 35 23.22 40.41 -11.20
CA TRP A 35 22.77 41.82 -11.27
C TRP A 35 23.10 42.48 -12.60
N LEU A 36 24.26 42.16 -13.19
CA LEU A 36 24.67 42.69 -14.48
C LEU A 36 23.77 42.18 -15.62
N LEU A 37 23.41 40.89 -15.61
CA LEU A 37 22.47 40.29 -16.56
C LEU A 37 21.05 40.87 -16.40
N LEU A 38 20.60 41.09 -15.17
CA LEU A 38 19.33 41.77 -14.87
C LEU A 38 19.28 43.18 -15.48
N ALA A 39 20.31 44.00 -15.22
CA ALA A 39 20.42 45.35 -15.75
C ALA A 39 20.47 45.38 -17.28
N ALA A 40 21.24 44.46 -17.89
CA ALA A 40 21.31 44.30 -19.34
C ALA A 40 19.93 43.93 -19.93
N SER A 41 19.19 43.02 -19.28
CA SER A 41 17.84 42.62 -19.72
C SER A 41 16.85 43.79 -19.68
N PHE A 42 16.92 44.64 -18.67
CA PHE A 42 16.06 45.81 -18.52
C PHE A 42 16.39 46.87 -19.59
N ALA A 43 17.67 47.17 -19.80
CA ALA A 43 18.12 48.10 -20.84
C ALA A 43 17.70 47.63 -22.23
N PHE A 44 17.88 46.34 -22.53
CA PHE A 44 17.44 45.75 -23.79
C PHE A 44 15.92 45.81 -23.97
N GLY A 45 15.16 45.51 -22.92
CA GLY A 45 13.70 45.64 -22.89
C GLY A 45 13.24 47.07 -23.22
N LEU A 46 13.83 48.08 -22.58
CA LEU A 46 13.53 49.49 -22.85
C LEU A 46 13.75 49.89 -24.31
N VAL A 47 14.89 49.48 -24.89
CA VAL A 47 15.23 49.79 -26.30
C VAL A 47 14.22 49.14 -27.24
N LEU A 48 13.91 47.84 -27.06
CA LEU A 48 12.96 47.12 -27.90
C LEU A 48 11.54 47.67 -27.81
N LEU A 49 11.06 47.94 -26.59
CA LEU A 49 9.71 48.45 -26.35
C LEU A 49 9.54 49.87 -26.90
N LYS A 50 10.58 50.71 -26.85
CA LYS A 50 10.56 52.04 -27.46
C LYS A 50 10.49 51.95 -28.99
N ARG A 51 11.26 51.05 -29.61
CA ARG A 51 11.37 50.93 -31.08
C ARG A 51 10.18 50.27 -31.74
N SER A 52 9.61 49.21 -31.15
CA SER A 52 8.61 48.37 -31.82
C SER A 52 7.23 48.42 -31.15
N LYS A 53 6.19 48.71 -31.94
CA LYS A 53 4.78 48.54 -31.50
C LYS A 53 4.44 47.07 -31.28
N GLY A 54 5.00 46.18 -32.11
CA GLY A 54 4.81 44.74 -31.99
C GLY A 54 5.39 44.18 -30.69
N ALA A 55 6.60 44.61 -30.32
CA ALA A 55 7.23 44.20 -29.06
C ALA A 55 6.37 44.60 -27.84
N ARG A 56 5.87 45.85 -27.81
CA ARG A 56 4.94 46.31 -26.76
C ARG A 56 3.68 45.45 -26.66
N CYS A 57 3.08 45.14 -27.81
CA CYS A 57 1.90 44.28 -27.86
C CYS A 57 2.19 42.88 -27.29
N VAL A 58 3.29 42.25 -27.73
CA VAL A 58 3.68 40.91 -27.24
C VAL A 58 3.97 40.92 -25.74
N THR A 59 4.70 41.92 -25.23
CA THR A 59 4.99 42.05 -23.80
C THR A 59 3.71 42.28 -22.99
N MET A 60 2.78 43.09 -23.48
CA MET A 60 1.49 43.28 -22.81
C MET A 60 0.61 42.02 -22.87
N LEU A 61 0.75 41.19 -23.92
CA LEU A 61 0.07 39.90 -24.04
C LEU A 61 0.68 38.81 -23.15
N LEU A 62 1.94 38.93 -22.73
CA LEU A 62 2.55 37.97 -21.80
C LEU A 62 1.81 37.95 -20.47
N VAL A 63 1.37 39.10 -19.95
CA VAL A 63 0.64 39.22 -18.67
C VAL A 63 -0.61 38.31 -18.62
N PRO A 64 -1.58 38.40 -19.55
CA PRO A 64 -2.72 37.48 -19.56
C PRO A 64 -2.35 36.03 -19.92
N GLN A 65 -1.19 35.79 -20.54
CA GLN A 65 -0.72 34.42 -20.82
C GLN A 65 -0.20 33.71 -19.56
N PHE A 66 0.31 34.44 -18.56
CA PHE A 66 0.63 33.88 -17.24
C PHE A 66 -0.61 33.36 -16.51
N LEU A 67 -1.77 33.98 -16.73
CA LEU A 67 -3.06 33.51 -16.19
C LEU A 67 -3.64 32.32 -16.97
N SER A 68 -3.06 31.96 -18.11
CA SER A 68 -3.56 30.86 -18.94
C SER A 68 -3.10 29.48 -18.43
N LYS A 69 -3.63 28.41 -19.03
CA LYS A 69 -3.17 27.03 -18.81
C LYS A 69 -1.64 26.87 -18.91
N ARG A 70 -0.99 27.62 -19.81
CA ARG A 70 0.47 27.55 -20.01
C ARG A 70 1.23 28.16 -18.83
N GLY A 71 0.76 29.29 -18.30
CA GLY A 71 1.38 29.93 -17.15
C GLY A 71 1.22 29.10 -15.87
N ARG A 72 0.05 28.49 -15.66
CA ARG A 72 -0.14 27.51 -14.57
C ARG A 72 0.79 26.32 -14.69
N ALA A 73 0.96 25.75 -15.89
CA ALA A 73 1.88 24.64 -16.11
C ALA A 73 3.33 25.01 -15.75
N ALA A 74 3.78 26.22 -16.12
CA ALA A 74 5.11 26.73 -15.73
C ALA A 74 5.24 26.90 -14.21
N LEU A 75 4.21 27.43 -13.55
CA LEU A 75 4.20 27.63 -12.09
C LEU A 75 4.19 26.29 -11.33
N ILE A 76 3.44 25.29 -11.80
CA ILE A 76 3.47 23.93 -11.27
C ILE A 76 4.85 23.30 -11.45
N GLY A 77 5.48 23.48 -12.62
CA GLY A 77 6.85 23.02 -12.85
C GLY A 77 7.86 23.67 -11.89
N TYR A 78 7.71 24.96 -11.60
CA TYR A 78 8.55 25.65 -10.62
C TYR A 78 8.29 25.16 -9.18
N ILE A 79 7.04 24.93 -8.78
CA ILE A 79 6.69 24.32 -7.49
C ILE A 79 7.35 22.95 -7.37
N PHE A 80 7.27 22.13 -8.42
CA PHE A 80 7.90 20.80 -8.44
C PHE A 80 9.42 20.90 -8.23
N LEU A 81 10.08 21.83 -8.92
CA LEU A 81 11.52 22.08 -8.73
C LEU A 81 11.86 22.50 -7.29
N LEU A 82 11.05 23.38 -6.69
CA LEU A 82 11.23 23.78 -5.28
C LEU A 82 11.00 22.62 -4.30
N THR A 83 10.03 21.74 -4.58
CA THR A 83 9.78 20.55 -3.76
C THR A 83 10.96 19.59 -3.80
N LEU A 84 11.49 19.30 -5.00
CA LEU A 84 12.63 18.42 -5.19
C LEU A 84 13.90 18.95 -4.50
N THR A 85 14.21 20.24 -4.70
CA THR A 85 15.44 20.86 -4.17
C THR A 85 15.35 21.24 -2.68
N GLY A 86 14.20 21.07 -2.04
CA GLY A 86 13.97 21.46 -0.65
C GLY A 86 13.44 20.31 0.20
N PRO A 87 12.11 20.23 0.42
CA PRO A 87 11.49 19.17 1.22
C PRO A 87 11.97 17.77 0.86
N THR A 88 11.96 17.40 -0.42
CA THR A 88 12.34 16.05 -0.84
C THR A 88 13.81 15.76 -0.54
N ALA A 89 14.72 16.69 -0.84
CA ALA A 89 16.13 16.53 -0.50
C ALA A 89 16.35 16.37 1.03
N ASN A 90 15.65 17.16 1.85
CA ASN A 90 15.72 17.06 3.31
C ASN A 90 15.17 15.72 3.83
N THR A 91 14.07 15.24 3.25
CA THR A 91 13.50 13.94 3.59
C THR A 91 14.44 12.82 3.20
N MET A 92 15.13 12.91 2.05
CA MET A 92 16.10 11.89 1.64
C MET A 92 17.27 11.80 2.63
N VAL A 93 17.80 12.93 3.10
CA VAL A 93 18.82 12.93 4.16
C VAL A 93 18.29 12.28 5.44
N ASN A 94 17.06 12.59 5.86
CA ASN A 94 16.48 11.97 7.06
C ASN A 94 16.20 10.47 6.89
N VAL A 95 15.90 10.01 5.66
CA VAL A 95 15.74 8.59 5.33
C VAL A 95 17.08 7.87 5.39
N GLU A 96 18.16 8.52 4.97
CA GLU A 96 19.53 8.00 5.08
C GLU A 96 19.94 7.85 6.55
N VAL A 97 19.76 8.90 7.36
CA VAL A 97 19.95 8.91 8.82
C VAL A 97 19.14 7.80 9.50
N LEU A 98 17.88 7.59 9.09
CA LEU A 98 17.04 6.50 9.57
C LEU A 98 17.61 5.12 9.19
N GLY A 99 18.15 4.97 7.98
CA GLY A 99 18.79 3.75 7.52
C GLY A 99 20.03 3.39 8.34
N GLU A 100 20.87 4.39 8.66
CA GLU A 100 22.05 4.23 9.53
C GLU A 100 21.65 3.82 10.95
N THR A 101 20.63 4.49 11.52
CA THR A 101 20.04 4.15 12.83
C THR A 101 19.57 2.71 12.86
N LEU A 102 18.87 2.28 11.81
CA LEU A 102 18.36 0.92 11.69
C LEU A 102 19.50 -0.11 11.60
N SER A 103 20.58 0.20 10.88
CA SER A 103 21.75 -0.68 10.82
C SER A 103 22.42 -0.82 12.19
N CYS A 104 22.64 0.29 12.90
CA CYS A 104 23.24 0.29 14.24
C CYS A 104 22.39 -0.50 15.25
N THR A 105 21.08 -0.27 15.27
CA THR A 105 20.16 -0.97 16.17
C THR A 105 20.09 -2.47 15.87
N GLN A 106 20.16 -2.88 14.59
CA GLN A 106 20.27 -4.29 14.22
C GLN A 106 21.56 -4.94 14.71
N GLU A 107 22.70 -4.23 14.63
CA GLU A 107 23.98 -4.74 15.12
C GLU A 107 23.97 -4.90 16.64
N GLN A 108 23.50 -3.89 17.38
CA GLN A 108 23.36 -3.96 18.84
C GLN A 108 22.41 -5.08 19.27
N LEU A 109 21.27 -5.23 18.60
CA LEU A 109 20.33 -6.32 18.88
C LEU A 109 20.97 -7.68 18.65
N LYS A 110 21.72 -7.85 17.55
CA LYS A 110 22.45 -9.08 17.26
C LYS A 110 23.55 -9.36 18.29
N ALA A 111 24.23 -8.33 18.79
CA ALA A 111 25.24 -8.45 19.83
C ALA A 111 24.60 -8.86 21.16
N ALA A 112 23.57 -8.14 21.63
CA ALA A 112 22.85 -8.45 22.85
C ALA A 112 22.23 -9.86 22.84
N ILE A 113 21.62 -10.29 21.73
CA ILE A 113 21.10 -11.66 21.60
C ILE A 113 22.23 -12.69 21.71
N ARG A 114 23.39 -12.44 21.07
CA ARG A 114 24.53 -13.36 21.12
C ARG A 114 25.10 -13.47 22.54
N ASP A 115 25.20 -12.35 23.23
CA ASP A 115 25.71 -12.29 24.60
C ASP A 115 24.75 -12.96 25.57
N THR A 116 23.44 -12.77 25.38
CA THR A 116 22.41 -13.46 26.18
C THR A 116 22.47 -14.98 25.95
N ILE A 117 22.57 -15.44 24.70
CA ILE A 117 22.70 -16.87 24.37
C ILE A 117 24.00 -17.45 24.93
N SER A 118 25.11 -16.71 24.88
CA SER A 118 26.40 -17.18 25.40
C SER A 118 26.36 -17.29 26.93
N ALA A 119 25.76 -16.31 27.62
CA ALA A 119 25.52 -16.35 29.05
C ALA A 119 24.63 -17.52 29.46
N LEU A 120 23.55 -17.80 28.71
CA LEU A 120 22.67 -18.96 28.96
C LEU A 120 23.40 -20.30 28.73
N LYS A 121 24.30 -20.41 27.75
CA LYS A 121 25.03 -21.67 27.50
C LYS A 121 25.83 -22.16 28.70
N VAL A 122 26.36 -21.25 29.53
CA VAL A 122 27.20 -21.59 30.69
C VAL A 122 26.46 -22.48 31.71
N PRO A 123 25.32 -22.07 32.29
CA PRO A 123 24.58 -22.91 33.23
C PRO A 123 24.02 -24.19 32.59
N PHE A 124 23.58 -24.14 31.33
CA PHE A 124 23.08 -25.32 30.62
C PHE A 124 24.16 -26.39 30.40
N LEU A 125 25.39 -25.99 30.06
CA LEU A 125 26.52 -26.92 29.93
C LEU A 125 26.92 -27.53 31.28
N ALA A 126 26.95 -26.72 32.33
CA ALA A 126 27.24 -27.19 33.69
C ALA A 126 26.17 -28.21 34.15
N MET A 127 24.90 -27.90 33.92
CA MET A 127 23.78 -28.79 34.26
C MET A 127 23.83 -30.11 33.49
N LYS A 128 24.11 -30.06 32.18
CA LYS A 128 24.29 -31.28 31.38
C LYS A 128 25.40 -32.17 31.95
N LYS A 129 26.53 -31.58 32.35
CA LYS A 129 27.65 -32.34 32.94
C LYS A 129 27.24 -33.04 34.24
N ILE A 130 26.49 -32.36 35.10
CA ILE A 130 25.96 -32.93 36.35
C ILE A 130 24.98 -34.07 36.03
N ILE A 131 24.06 -33.88 35.09
CA ILE A 131 23.11 -34.92 34.67
C ILE A 131 23.84 -36.14 34.11
N ASP A 132 24.84 -35.95 33.24
CA ASP A 132 25.63 -37.05 32.67
C ASP A 132 26.41 -37.82 33.76
N GLU A 133 26.94 -37.12 34.77
CA GLU A 133 27.59 -37.77 35.92
C GLU A 133 26.61 -38.53 36.83
N LEU A 134 25.43 -37.97 37.07
CA LEU A 134 24.36 -38.64 37.81
C LEU A 134 23.89 -39.89 37.06
N LEU A 135 23.61 -39.79 35.76
CA LEU A 135 23.20 -40.93 34.93
C LEU A 135 24.25 -42.04 34.95
N LYS A 136 25.55 -41.72 34.81
CA LYS A 136 26.64 -42.71 34.93
C LYS A 136 26.72 -43.34 36.31
N THR A 137 26.40 -42.60 37.37
CA THR A 137 26.41 -43.13 38.73
C THR A 137 25.22 -44.05 38.96
N VAL A 138 24.04 -43.65 38.48
CA VAL A 138 22.82 -44.46 38.50
C VAL A 138 23.02 -45.74 37.71
N GLU A 139 23.51 -45.69 36.47
CA GLU A 139 23.77 -46.87 35.66
C GLU A 139 24.77 -47.83 36.33
N ARG A 140 25.87 -47.30 36.89
CA ARG A 140 26.82 -48.10 37.67
C ARG A 140 26.17 -48.75 38.89
N SER A 141 25.30 -48.03 39.60
CA SER A 141 24.59 -48.57 40.76
C SER A 141 23.59 -49.66 40.36
N PHE A 142 22.81 -49.43 39.30
CA PHE A 142 21.84 -50.37 38.77
C PHE A 142 22.52 -51.67 38.32
N MET A 143 23.65 -51.58 37.61
CA MET A 143 24.40 -52.75 37.16
C MET A 143 24.96 -53.58 38.34
N LYS A 144 25.35 -52.93 39.46
CA LYS A 144 25.73 -53.63 40.69
C LYS A 144 24.52 -54.32 41.33
N VAL A 145 23.40 -53.60 41.47
CA VAL A 145 22.16 -54.13 42.05
C VAL A 145 21.66 -55.32 41.24
N GLN A 146 21.58 -55.19 39.91
CA GLN A 146 21.14 -56.25 39.01
C GLN A 146 22.05 -57.49 39.13
N ARG A 147 23.37 -57.31 39.28
CA ARG A 147 24.30 -58.43 39.50
C ARG A 147 24.02 -59.15 40.83
N ILE A 148 23.87 -58.41 41.92
CA ILE A 148 23.56 -58.98 43.24
C ILE A 148 22.19 -59.66 43.22
N MET A 149 21.19 -59.03 42.62
CA MET A 149 19.83 -59.56 42.48
C MET A 149 19.83 -60.85 41.64
N MET A 150 20.63 -60.94 40.58
CA MET A 150 20.77 -62.18 39.82
C MET A 150 21.41 -63.31 40.62
N GLU A 151 22.42 -63.03 41.45
CA GLU A 151 23.01 -64.03 42.34
C GLU A 151 22.02 -64.47 43.44
N MET A 152 21.26 -63.53 44.01
CA MET A 152 20.17 -63.84 44.94
C MET A 152 19.08 -64.67 44.26
N LEU A 153 18.64 -64.33 43.05
CA LEU A 153 17.66 -65.13 42.31
C LEU A 153 18.17 -66.54 42.00
N LYS A 154 19.48 -66.73 41.76
CA LYS A 154 20.06 -68.08 41.64
C LYS A 154 19.97 -68.85 42.96
N LEU A 155 20.26 -68.21 44.09
CA LEU A 155 20.09 -68.79 45.42
C LEU A 155 18.64 -69.17 45.67
N VAL A 156 17.70 -68.25 45.44
CA VAL A 156 16.26 -68.47 45.57
C VAL A 156 15.80 -69.60 44.66
N LYS A 157 16.28 -69.68 43.41
CA LYS A 157 15.97 -70.80 42.51
C LYS A 157 16.48 -72.14 43.05
N ARG A 158 17.65 -72.20 43.68
CA ARG A 158 18.14 -73.43 44.34
C ARG A 158 17.25 -73.81 45.52
N ILE A 159 16.88 -72.84 46.36
CA ILE A 159 15.99 -73.05 47.50
C ILE A 159 14.62 -73.52 47.02
N LEU A 160 14.03 -72.85 46.04
CA LEU A 160 12.75 -73.23 45.41
C LEU A 160 12.82 -74.63 44.81
N HIS A 161 13.94 -75.04 44.22
CA HIS A 161 14.10 -76.40 43.72
C HIS A 161 14.10 -77.43 44.87
N SER A 162 14.78 -77.12 45.98
CA SER A 162 14.76 -77.95 47.18
C SER A 162 13.38 -77.99 47.85
N ILE A 163 12.72 -76.84 47.99
CA ILE A 163 11.34 -76.73 48.50
C ILE A 163 10.40 -77.51 47.59
N LYS A 164 10.54 -77.40 46.27
CA LYS A 164 9.71 -78.15 45.31
C LYS A 164 9.89 -79.65 45.49
N LYS A 165 11.11 -80.15 45.70
CA LYS A 165 11.35 -81.56 46.03
C LYS A 165 10.73 -81.95 47.38
N ALA A 166 10.87 -81.10 48.39
CA ALA A 166 10.25 -81.33 49.69
C ALA A 166 8.72 -81.29 49.61
N TYR A 167 8.14 -80.45 48.73
CA TYR A 167 6.72 -80.37 48.46
C TYR A 167 6.21 -81.52 47.60
N GLU A 168 7.03 -82.06 46.69
CA GLU A 168 6.71 -83.31 45.98
C GLU A 168 6.65 -84.46 46.99
N TRP A 169 7.60 -84.57 47.91
CA TRP A 169 7.53 -85.51 49.03
C TRP A 169 6.34 -85.23 49.96
N LEU A 170 6.07 -83.97 50.29
CA LEU A 170 4.93 -83.57 51.11
C LEU A 170 3.63 -83.89 50.39
N ARG A 171 3.55 -83.74 49.07
CA ARG A 171 2.38 -84.09 48.26
C ARG A 171 2.14 -85.60 48.29
N ASP A 172 3.18 -86.43 48.33
CA ASP A 172 3.02 -87.87 48.54
C ASP A 172 2.41 -88.16 49.93
N ILE A 173 2.74 -87.37 50.96
CA ILE A 173 2.15 -87.48 52.30
C ILE A 173 0.74 -86.86 52.36
N VAL A 174 0.52 -85.70 51.77
CA VAL A 174 -0.77 -85.00 51.68
C VAL A 174 -1.74 -85.76 50.79
N SER A 175 -1.25 -86.61 49.87
CA SER A 175 -2.11 -87.56 49.15
C SER A 175 -2.84 -88.52 50.10
N VAL A 176 -2.26 -88.78 51.29
CA VAL A 176 -2.93 -89.49 52.39
C VAL A 176 -4.06 -88.63 52.98
N CYS A 177 -3.83 -87.31 53.13
CA CYS A 177 -4.81 -86.31 53.59
C CYS A 177 -5.85 -85.89 52.52
N ASN A 178 -5.85 -86.45 51.31
CA ASN A 178 -6.68 -85.93 50.21
C ASN A 178 -8.19 -86.13 50.46
N ASP A 179 -8.95 -85.05 50.67
CA ASP A 179 -10.37 -85.06 51.05
C ASP A 179 -11.33 -85.75 50.08
N LYS A 180 -10.92 -86.00 48.83
CA LYS A 180 -11.77 -86.71 47.86
C LYS A 180 -12.06 -88.18 48.25
N LEU A 181 -11.41 -88.71 49.28
CA LEU A 181 -11.54 -90.12 49.72
C LEU A 181 -11.86 -90.24 51.24
N GLY A 182 -12.20 -89.16 51.95
CA GLY A 182 -12.46 -89.14 53.41
C GLY A 182 -11.19 -89.08 54.28
N THR A 183 -11.31 -88.86 55.59
CA THR A 183 -10.13 -88.74 56.49
C THR A 183 -9.39 -90.08 56.63
N PRO A 184 -8.05 -90.07 56.85
CA PRO A 184 -7.26 -91.28 57.13
C PRO A 184 -7.88 -92.23 58.17
N SER A 185 -8.46 -91.69 59.24
CA SER A 185 -9.11 -92.48 60.28
C SER A 185 -10.41 -93.15 59.82
N GLU A 186 -11.23 -92.44 59.05
CA GLU A 186 -12.45 -92.98 58.42
C GLU A 186 -12.14 -94.07 57.42
N ARG A 187 -11.10 -93.90 56.57
CA ARG A 187 -10.68 -94.93 55.62
C ARG A 187 -10.24 -96.21 56.30
N CYS A 188 -9.49 -96.10 57.40
CA CYS A 188 -9.03 -97.27 58.16
C CYS A 188 -10.21 -98.04 58.76
N LEU A 189 -11.15 -97.33 59.39
CA LEU A 189 -12.36 -97.95 59.95
C LEU A 189 -13.19 -98.63 58.85
N HIS A 190 -13.43 -97.94 57.73
CA HIS A 190 -14.19 -98.47 56.61
C HIS A 190 -13.55 -99.73 55.99
N ALA A 191 -12.24 -99.74 55.79
CA ALA A 191 -11.54 -100.91 55.25
C ALA A 191 -11.57 -102.11 56.21
N LEU A 192 -11.47 -101.85 57.51
CA LEU A 192 -11.53 -102.90 58.52
C LEU A 192 -12.94 -103.45 58.69
N ASP A 193 -13.96 -102.58 58.61
CA ASP A 193 -15.37 -102.98 58.59
C ASP A 193 -15.64 -103.92 57.42
N GLN A 194 -15.21 -103.56 56.20
CA GLN A 194 -15.35 -104.44 55.03
C GLN A 194 -14.67 -105.81 55.22
N ALA A 195 -13.50 -105.85 55.85
CA ALA A 195 -12.81 -107.11 56.11
C ALA A 195 -13.51 -107.98 57.17
N ILE A 196 -14.10 -107.36 58.20
CA ILE A 196 -14.86 -108.06 59.25
C ILE A 196 -16.15 -108.62 58.68
N ASP A 197 -16.86 -107.84 57.87
CA ASP A 197 -18.10 -108.28 57.22
C ASP A 197 -17.81 -109.46 56.27
N GLY A 198 -16.72 -109.41 55.50
CA GLY A 198 -16.28 -110.54 54.68
C GLY A 198 -15.93 -111.80 55.50
N CYS A 199 -15.29 -111.63 56.67
CA CYS A 199 -14.99 -112.75 57.58
C CYS A 199 -16.27 -113.43 58.10
N LYS A 200 -17.28 -112.64 58.46
CA LYS A 200 -18.57 -113.14 58.95
C LYS A 200 -19.33 -113.92 57.88
N GLU A 201 -19.29 -113.47 56.63
CA GLU A 201 -19.93 -114.18 55.51
C GLU A 201 -19.28 -115.54 55.24
N GLU A 202 -17.96 -115.66 55.33
CA GLU A 202 -17.23 -116.89 54.99
C GLU A 202 -17.30 -117.97 56.10
N MET A 203 -17.36 -117.57 57.38
CA MET A 203 -17.20 -118.48 58.54
C MET A 203 -18.52 -119.02 59.13
N GLY A 204 -19.68 -118.52 58.69
CA GLY A 204 -20.99 -119.07 59.04
C GLY A 204 -21.22 -119.29 60.54
N ALA A 205 -21.22 -120.56 61.00
CA ALA A 205 -21.55 -120.96 62.37
C ALA A 205 -20.47 -120.64 63.44
N MET A 206 -19.29 -120.16 63.04
CA MET A 206 -18.18 -119.77 63.94
C MET A 206 -17.86 -118.27 63.80
N ASP A 207 -18.89 -117.45 63.64
CA ASP A 207 -18.82 -115.99 63.50
C ASP A 207 -18.15 -115.28 64.69
N PHE A 208 -18.22 -115.84 65.89
CA PHE A 208 -17.59 -115.27 67.10
C PHE A 208 -16.07 -115.06 66.94
N LEU A 209 -15.38 -115.88 66.16
CA LEU A 209 -13.94 -115.73 65.93
C LEU A 209 -13.61 -114.44 65.13
N CYS A 210 -14.55 -113.97 64.31
CA CYS A 210 -14.45 -112.72 63.56
C CYS A 210 -14.78 -111.48 64.41
N GLU A 211 -15.11 -111.61 65.71
CA GLU A 211 -15.23 -110.45 66.61
C GLU A 211 -13.92 -110.07 67.29
N VAL A 212 -12.94 -110.98 67.36
CA VAL A 212 -11.59 -110.67 67.89
C VAL A 212 -10.90 -109.57 67.07
N THR A 213 -11.27 -109.42 65.80
CA THR A 213 -10.79 -108.35 64.91
C THR A 213 -11.41 -106.98 65.21
N GLN A 214 -12.44 -106.86 66.07
CA GLN A 214 -12.92 -105.54 66.55
C GLN A 214 -11.85 -104.79 67.35
N VAL A 215 -10.92 -105.50 68.01
CA VAL A 215 -9.78 -104.86 68.69
C VAL A 215 -8.92 -104.06 67.69
N ALA A 216 -8.86 -104.49 66.42
CA ALA A 216 -8.13 -103.78 65.38
C ALA A 216 -8.80 -102.44 64.98
N LYS A 217 -10.08 -102.21 65.27
CA LYS A 217 -10.71 -100.87 65.09
C LYS A 217 -10.11 -99.82 66.03
N THR A 218 -9.69 -100.23 67.22
CA THR A 218 -8.99 -99.37 68.18
C THR A 218 -7.69 -98.83 67.60
N VAL A 219 -7.03 -99.62 66.74
CA VAL A 219 -5.81 -99.23 66.03
C VAL A 219 -6.10 -98.10 65.02
N CYS A 220 -7.27 -98.13 64.36
CA CYS A 220 -7.66 -97.09 63.40
C CYS A 220 -7.92 -95.72 64.03
N TYR A 221 -8.38 -95.65 65.28
CA TYR A 221 -8.48 -94.37 65.98
C TYR A 221 -7.11 -93.71 66.22
N GLY A 222 -6.02 -94.47 66.17
CA GLY A 222 -4.66 -93.92 66.18
C GLY A 222 -4.36 -93.04 64.95
N ALA A 223 -5.06 -93.24 63.83
CA ALA A 223 -4.88 -92.44 62.62
C ALA A 223 -5.49 -91.03 62.72
N LYS A 224 -6.34 -90.75 63.74
CA LYS A 224 -6.97 -89.44 63.95
C LYS A 224 -5.96 -88.33 64.27
N MET A 225 -4.78 -88.68 64.77
CA MET A 225 -3.68 -87.75 64.95
C MET A 225 -3.21 -87.15 63.63
N VAL A 226 -3.31 -87.90 62.52
CA VAL A 226 -2.91 -87.43 61.18
C VAL A 226 -3.85 -86.34 60.67
N ASP A 227 -5.14 -86.40 61.00
CA ASP A 227 -6.16 -85.45 60.57
C ASP A 227 -5.88 -84.02 61.08
N TYR A 228 -5.46 -83.87 62.35
CA TYR A 228 -5.07 -82.58 62.93
C TYR A 228 -3.82 -81.97 62.27
N PHE A 229 -2.90 -82.80 61.76
CA PHE A 229 -1.74 -82.31 61.03
C PHE A 229 -2.12 -81.76 59.64
N CYS A 230 -3.16 -82.31 59.01
CA CYS A 230 -3.63 -81.82 57.70
C CYS A 230 -4.25 -80.41 57.80
N GLU A 231 -4.99 -80.09 58.88
CA GLU A 231 -5.62 -78.76 59.09
C GLU A 231 -4.60 -77.62 59.35
N LEU A 232 -3.49 -77.91 60.04
CA LEU A 232 -2.48 -76.88 60.37
C LEU A 232 -1.73 -76.36 59.14
N LEU A 233 -1.60 -77.17 58.08
CA LEU A 233 -0.82 -76.82 56.89
C LEU A 233 -1.55 -75.82 55.98
N ASP A 234 -2.88 -75.82 55.96
CA ASP A 234 -3.68 -74.88 55.14
C ASP A 234 -3.68 -73.45 55.71
N PHE A 235 -3.50 -73.27 57.03
CA PHE A 235 -3.47 -71.93 57.64
C PHE A 235 -2.21 -71.11 57.28
N ILE A 236 -1.10 -71.78 56.98
CA ILE A 236 0.20 -71.12 56.76
C ILE A 236 0.29 -70.48 55.35
N SER A 237 -0.50 -70.94 54.39
CA SER A 237 -0.42 -70.43 53.01
C SER A 237 -0.98 -69.01 52.84
N ASP A 238 -1.94 -68.61 53.66
CA ASP A 238 -2.74 -67.42 53.41
C ASP A 238 -2.12 -66.14 54.01
N ALA A 239 -1.35 -66.28 55.09
CA ALA A 239 -0.70 -65.15 55.77
C ALA A 239 0.43 -64.48 54.96
N VAL A 240 0.98 -65.15 53.95
CA VAL A 240 2.14 -64.64 53.17
C VAL A 240 1.74 -63.58 52.13
N VAL A 241 0.46 -63.49 51.77
CA VAL A 241 0.00 -62.65 50.65
C VAL A 241 -0.30 -61.20 51.08
N GLU A 242 -0.59 -60.96 52.36
CA GLU A 242 -1.12 -59.67 52.84
C GLU A 242 -0.04 -58.58 53.04
N GLU A 243 1.23 -58.94 53.19
CA GLU A 243 2.29 -58.00 53.58
C GLU A 243 2.92 -57.21 52.41
N ILE A 244 2.48 -57.43 51.15
CA ILE A 244 3.13 -56.88 49.94
C ILE A 244 2.58 -55.52 49.50
N GLU A 245 1.39 -55.07 49.93
CA GLU A 245 0.71 -53.93 49.30
C GLU A 245 0.92 -52.53 49.93
N GLN A 246 1.65 -52.39 51.06
CA GLN A 246 1.51 -51.19 51.89
C GLN A 246 2.74 -50.29 52.02
N GLY A 247 3.28 -49.73 50.92
CA GLY A 247 4.23 -48.63 51.08
C GLY A 247 4.79 -47.92 49.86
N VAL A 248 4.09 -46.89 49.34
CA VAL A 248 4.74 -45.71 48.71
C VAL A 248 3.83 -44.46 48.77
N SER A 249 4.28 -43.38 49.43
CA SER A 249 4.01 -41.94 49.17
C SER A 249 4.72 -41.11 50.27
N GLY A 250 5.37 -39.94 50.13
CA GLY A 250 5.64 -38.99 49.05
C GLY A 250 5.98 -37.61 49.67
N GLU A 251 7.27 -37.21 49.71
CA GLU A 251 7.81 -35.84 49.87
C GLU A 251 9.33 -35.95 49.63
N GLY A 252 9.91 -35.22 48.66
CA GLY A 252 11.27 -35.53 48.22
C GLY A 252 12.05 -34.39 47.58
N ILE A 253 13.37 -34.48 47.78
CA ILE A 253 14.46 -33.62 47.28
C ILE A 253 14.31 -33.15 45.82
N LEU A 254 13.60 -33.91 44.98
CA LEU A 254 13.37 -33.58 43.58
C LEU A 254 12.56 -32.28 43.39
N ALA A 255 11.56 -32.01 44.24
CA ALA A 255 10.74 -30.82 44.12
C ALA A 255 11.52 -29.53 44.45
N ASP A 256 12.42 -29.59 45.44
CA ASP A 256 13.23 -28.44 45.87
C ASP A 256 14.35 -28.12 44.88
N THR A 257 15.00 -29.14 44.30
CA THR A 257 16.04 -28.94 43.27
C THR A 257 15.52 -28.24 42.01
N LEU A 258 14.28 -28.53 41.60
CA LEU A 258 13.65 -27.84 40.46
C LEU A 258 13.39 -26.36 40.75
N ARG A 259 13.07 -26.00 42.01
CA ARG A 259 12.78 -24.62 42.40
C ARG A 259 14.06 -23.75 42.43
N ASP A 260 15.19 -24.33 42.81
CA ASP A 260 16.49 -23.64 42.80
C ASP A 260 17.05 -23.43 41.39
N ILE A 261 16.79 -24.36 40.46
CA ILE A 261 17.16 -24.19 39.06
C ILE A 261 16.44 -22.97 38.46
N VAL A 262 15.14 -22.79 38.72
CA VAL A 262 14.37 -21.66 38.18
C VAL A 262 14.89 -20.31 38.66
N ARG A 263 15.28 -20.20 39.94
CA ARG A 263 15.84 -18.95 40.50
C ARG A 263 17.16 -18.52 39.86
N SER A 264 17.95 -19.48 39.36
CA SER A 264 19.24 -19.16 38.73
C SER A 264 19.12 -18.43 37.38
N PHE A 265 17.92 -18.40 36.78
CA PHE A 265 17.68 -17.78 35.46
C PHE A 265 17.10 -16.36 35.52
N GLU A 266 16.57 -15.91 36.66
CA GLU A 266 15.95 -14.57 36.82
C GLU A 266 16.88 -13.37 36.51
N PRO A 267 18.15 -13.32 36.93
CA PRO A 267 18.99 -12.13 36.69
C PRO A 267 19.38 -11.93 35.22
N ILE A 268 19.36 -12.98 34.40
CA ILE A 268 19.68 -12.90 32.95
C ILE A 268 18.53 -12.24 32.17
N VAL A 269 17.28 -12.43 32.62
CA VAL A 269 16.09 -11.89 31.95
C VAL A 269 15.94 -10.39 32.15
N ASN A 270 16.41 -9.85 33.28
CA ASN A 270 16.23 -8.44 33.64
C ASN A 270 17.41 -7.53 33.21
N GLY A 271 18.56 -8.08 32.80
CA GLY A 271 19.76 -7.31 32.46
C GLY A 271 19.86 -6.78 31.02
N THR A 272 18.95 -7.15 30.13
CA THR A 272 19.04 -6.85 28.68
C THR A 272 18.18 -5.65 28.24
N ALA A 273 18.15 -4.57 29.01
CA ALA A 273 17.53 -3.33 28.54
C ALA A 273 18.48 -2.66 27.54
N LEU A 274 18.26 -2.91 26.24
CA LEU A 274 18.92 -2.20 25.15
C LEU A 274 18.53 -0.72 25.23
N ASP A 275 19.49 0.19 25.41
CA ASP A 275 19.27 1.63 25.38
C ASP A 275 19.28 2.14 23.92
N PRO A 276 18.12 2.48 23.33
CA PRO A 276 18.04 2.85 21.92
C PRO A 276 18.68 4.21 21.62
N ALA A 277 19.04 4.98 22.64
CA ALA A 277 19.57 6.33 22.54
C ALA A 277 20.99 6.41 21.96
N GLU A 278 21.76 5.31 22.02
CA GLU A 278 23.14 5.24 21.53
C GLU A 278 23.23 5.31 19.99
N CYS A 279 22.19 4.85 19.28
CA CYS A 279 22.20 4.70 17.82
C CYS A 279 21.50 5.85 17.05
N ILE A 280 21.07 6.94 17.71
CA ILE A 280 20.24 7.98 17.08
C ILE A 280 21.10 9.19 16.64
N PRO A 281 21.47 9.31 15.36
CA PRO A 281 22.01 10.53 14.76
C PRO A 281 20.98 11.65 14.66
N ASP A 282 21.47 12.90 14.63
CA ASP A 282 20.63 14.10 14.56
C ASP A 282 19.93 14.25 13.19
N ALA A 283 18.60 14.23 13.19
CA ALA A 283 17.80 14.46 11.99
C ALA A 283 17.87 15.92 11.53
N SER A 284 17.91 16.13 10.20
CA SER A 284 17.90 17.47 9.63
C SER A 284 16.53 18.14 9.74
N THR A 285 16.48 19.34 10.33
CA THR A 285 15.23 20.07 10.55
C THR A 285 14.70 20.72 9.27
N PRO A 286 13.38 20.68 9.00
CA PRO A 286 12.79 21.29 7.81
C PRO A 286 12.81 22.83 7.89
N ARG A 287 13.20 23.49 6.79
CA ARG A 287 13.11 24.95 6.65
C ARG A 287 11.69 25.39 6.31
N PHE A 288 10.90 25.73 7.33
CA PHE A 288 9.48 26.14 7.21
C PHE A 288 9.22 27.28 6.21
N ALA A 289 10.16 28.20 6.01
CA ALA A 289 10.04 29.28 5.02
C ALA A 289 9.79 28.75 3.59
N ARG A 290 10.44 27.65 3.18
CA ARG A 290 10.23 27.05 1.86
C ARG A 290 8.85 26.40 1.73
N TYR A 291 8.36 25.78 2.80
CA TYR A 291 7.01 25.21 2.83
C TYR A 291 5.95 26.30 2.69
N GLY A 292 6.12 27.42 3.40
CA GLY A 292 5.27 28.59 3.24
C GLY A 292 5.27 29.13 1.81
N GLN A 293 6.46 29.21 1.16
CA GLN A 293 6.58 29.61 -0.24
C GLN A 293 5.82 28.67 -1.19
N ILE A 294 5.94 27.35 -1.01
CA ILE A 294 5.25 26.36 -1.83
C ILE A 294 3.73 26.49 -1.69
N VAL A 295 3.22 26.61 -0.45
CA VAL A 295 1.79 26.77 -0.17
C VAL A 295 1.26 28.07 -0.79
N ALA A 296 2.01 29.17 -0.67
CA ALA A 296 1.65 30.44 -1.29
C ALA A 296 1.58 30.33 -2.83
N LEU A 297 2.55 29.66 -3.47
CA LEU A 297 2.54 29.43 -4.92
C LEU A 297 1.36 28.56 -5.36
N LEU A 298 1.01 27.52 -4.59
CA LEU A 298 -0.18 26.71 -4.85
C LEU A 298 -1.45 27.56 -4.77
N ALA A 299 -1.59 28.43 -3.76
CA ALA A 299 -2.70 29.37 -3.66
C ALA A 299 -2.77 30.31 -4.87
N PHE A 300 -1.62 30.84 -5.33
CA PHE A 300 -1.57 31.63 -6.57
C PHE A 300 -2.02 30.84 -7.81
N CYS A 301 -1.68 29.56 -7.90
CA CYS A 301 -2.13 28.70 -9.00
C CYS A 301 -3.67 28.59 -9.05
N TRP A 302 -4.30 28.44 -7.87
CA TRP A 302 -5.75 28.48 -7.74
C TRP A 302 -6.32 29.84 -8.14
N CYS A 303 -5.75 30.94 -7.68
CA CYS A 303 -6.17 32.28 -8.10
C CYS A 303 -6.08 32.47 -9.63
N PHE A 304 -5.03 31.97 -10.26
CA PHE A 304 -4.89 32.02 -11.73
C PHE A 304 -5.95 31.18 -12.43
N ALA A 305 -6.40 30.09 -11.82
CA ALA A 305 -7.51 29.32 -12.37
C ALA A 305 -8.83 30.07 -12.36
N PHE A 306 -9.12 30.80 -11.28
CA PHE A 306 -10.29 31.68 -11.26
C PHE A 306 -10.18 32.87 -12.21
N LEU A 307 -8.97 33.39 -12.44
CA LEU A 307 -8.71 34.54 -13.31
C LEU A 307 -8.55 34.19 -14.81
N GLU A 308 -8.37 32.91 -15.16
CA GLU A 308 -8.20 32.43 -16.55
C GLU A 308 -9.25 33.00 -17.54
N PRO A 309 -10.57 32.94 -17.28
CA PRO A 309 -11.57 33.48 -18.21
C PRO A 309 -11.42 35.00 -18.43
N TYR A 310 -11.00 35.74 -17.40
CA TYR A 310 -10.75 37.18 -17.49
C TYR A 310 -9.48 37.47 -18.29
N GLY A 311 -8.41 36.69 -18.09
CA GLY A 311 -7.18 36.80 -18.88
C GLY A 311 -7.42 36.61 -20.39
N LEU A 312 -8.28 35.65 -20.77
CA LEU A 312 -8.66 35.43 -22.16
C LEU A 312 -9.42 36.62 -22.76
N ARG A 313 -10.25 37.31 -21.97
CA ARG A 313 -10.95 38.54 -22.40
C ARG A 313 -9.97 39.71 -22.54
N VAL A 314 -9.05 39.88 -21.58
CA VAL A 314 -8.01 40.93 -21.63
C VAL A 314 -7.16 40.80 -22.89
N ARG A 315 -6.87 39.58 -23.36
CA ARG A 315 -6.14 39.35 -24.62
C ARG A 315 -6.77 40.08 -25.82
N GLN A 316 -8.11 40.07 -25.90
CA GLN A 316 -8.83 40.74 -26.99
C GLN A 316 -8.81 42.26 -26.83
N LEU A 317 -8.86 42.76 -25.59
CA LEU A 317 -8.74 44.19 -25.29
C LEU A 317 -7.36 44.73 -25.69
N VAL A 318 -6.28 44.00 -25.35
CA VAL A 318 -4.90 44.35 -25.74
C VAL A 318 -4.76 44.38 -27.26
N MET A 319 -5.27 43.35 -27.96
CA MET A 319 -5.23 43.32 -29.43
C MET A 319 -6.00 44.46 -30.08
N ARG A 320 -7.19 44.81 -29.54
CA ARG A 320 -7.98 45.96 -30.03
C ARG A 320 -7.24 47.29 -29.82
N ARG A 321 -6.47 47.42 -28.74
CA ARG A 321 -5.71 48.65 -28.42
C ARG A 321 -4.51 48.89 -29.33
N TYR A 322 -3.76 47.85 -29.70
CA TYR A 322 -2.57 47.96 -30.56
C TYR A 322 -2.90 47.81 -32.05
N TYR A 323 -3.86 46.96 -32.41
CA TYR A 323 -4.22 46.64 -33.80
C TYR A 323 -5.74 46.75 -34.04
N PRO A 324 -6.32 47.97 -33.96
CA PRO A 324 -7.77 48.17 -34.05
C PRO A 324 -8.37 47.74 -35.39
N ALA A 325 -7.67 47.98 -36.51
CA ALA A 325 -8.12 47.61 -37.85
C ALA A 325 -8.36 46.09 -37.98
N ARG A 326 -7.38 45.28 -37.54
CA ARG A 326 -7.46 43.82 -37.57
C ARG A 326 -8.53 43.28 -36.62
N ALA A 327 -8.71 43.92 -35.46
CA ALA A 327 -9.75 43.53 -34.51
C ALA A 327 -11.16 43.77 -35.07
N ARG A 328 -11.40 44.91 -35.74
CA ARG A 328 -12.68 45.24 -36.40
C ARG A 328 -12.98 44.31 -37.57
N ALA A 329 -12.02 44.08 -38.46
CA ALA A 329 -12.19 43.17 -39.59
C ALA A 329 -12.60 41.75 -39.15
N ARG A 330 -12.00 41.24 -38.06
CA ARG A 330 -12.38 39.95 -37.47
C ARG A 330 -13.78 39.96 -36.86
N ALA A 331 -14.19 41.07 -36.24
CA ALA A 331 -15.52 41.20 -35.64
C ALA A 331 -16.62 41.23 -36.71
N ILE A 332 -16.43 42.00 -37.80
CA ILE A 332 -17.33 42.05 -38.96
C ILE A 332 -17.43 40.68 -39.62
N TRP A 333 -16.29 40.02 -39.82
CA TRP A 333 -16.27 38.66 -40.37
C TRP A 333 -17.05 37.67 -39.49
N LEU A 334 -16.82 37.70 -38.17
CA LEU A 334 -17.49 36.82 -37.21
C LEU A 334 -19.00 37.08 -37.16
N TYR A 335 -19.42 38.35 -37.22
CA TYR A 335 -20.83 38.73 -37.29
C TYR A 335 -21.51 38.15 -38.53
N GLY A 336 -20.90 38.33 -39.71
CA GLY A 336 -21.41 37.75 -40.95
C GLY A 336 -21.45 36.21 -40.94
N ASP A 337 -20.43 35.56 -40.39
CA ASP A 337 -20.40 34.09 -40.24
C ASP A 337 -21.51 33.58 -39.31
N ILE A 338 -21.79 34.28 -38.20
CA ILE A 338 -22.89 33.95 -37.28
C ILE A 338 -24.24 34.09 -37.97
N LEU A 339 -24.45 35.18 -38.72
CA LEU A 339 -25.68 35.40 -39.49
C LEU A 339 -25.91 34.30 -40.52
N LEU A 340 -24.90 33.99 -41.34
CA LEU A 340 -24.97 32.94 -42.36
C LEU A 340 -25.20 31.54 -41.76
N LYS A 341 -24.68 31.26 -40.55
CA LYS A 341 -24.91 29.98 -39.86
C LYS A 341 -26.32 29.85 -39.29
N ARG A 342 -26.92 30.97 -38.86
CA ARG A 342 -28.30 31.02 -38.34
C ARG A 342 -29.33 30.86 -39.45
N GLU A 343 -29.01 31.28 -40.67
CA GLU A 343 -29.87 31.03 -41.83
C GLU A 343 -29.96 29.54 -42.14
N SER A 344 -31.18 29.08 -42.44
CA SER A 344 -31.43 27.69 -42.80
C SER A 344 -31.49 27.56 -44.32
N LEU A 345 -30.74 26.61 -44.88
CA LEU A 345 -30.76 26.31 -46.31
C LEU A 345 -32.19 26.00 -46.78
N LEU A 346 -33.00 25.35 -45.94
CA LEU A 346 -34.42 25.08 -46.17
C LEU A 346 -35.27 26.36 -46.30
N LYS A 347 -35.02 27.39 -45.50
CA LYS A 347 -35.72 28.69 -45.62
C LYS A 347 -35.36 29.38 -46.94
N MET A 348 -34.08 29.32 -47.36
CA MET A 348 -33.66 29.89 -48.65
C MET A 348 -34.21 29.11 -49.85
N LEU A 349 -34.18 27.78 -49.81
CA LEU A 349 -34.77 26.90 -50.84
C LEU A 349 -36.29 27.12 -50.97
N ARG A 350 -37.01 27.27 -49.85
CA ARG A 350 -38.45 27.55 -49.86
C ARG A 350 -38.79 28.91 -50.47
N LEU A 351 -38.01 29.95 -50.18
CA LEU A 351 -38.21 31.29 -50.75
C LEU A 351 -37.89 31.33 -52.26
N GLN A 352 -36.91 30.56 -52.72
CA GLN A 352 -36.64 30.41 -54.16
C GLN A 352 -37.77 29.71 -54.92
N ILE A 353 -38.47 28.77 -54.29
CA ILE A 353 -39.61 28.05 -54.87
C ILE A 353 -40.90 28.89 -54.79
N ALA A 354 -41.10 29.67 -53.72
CA ALA A 354 -42.32 30.45 -53.48
C ALA A 354 -42.42 31.79 -54.24
N GLY A 355 -41.35 32.22 -54.91
CA GLY A 355 -41.38 33.19 -56.02
C GLY A 355 -42.24 34.44 -55.85
N THR A 356 -41.89 35.34 -54.92
CA THR A 356 -42.39 36.73 -54.97
C THR A 356 -41.29 37.68 -55.49
N SER A 357 -41.61 38.47 -56.52
CA SER A 357 -40.66 39.37 -57.23
C SER A 357 -40.00 40.41 -56.30
N ARG A 358 -40.65 40.74 -55.17
CA ARG A 358 -40.20 41.75 -54.21
C ARG A 358 -39.14 41.22 -53.24
N GLU A 359 -39.12 39.92 -52.96
CA GLU A 359 -38.09 39.27 -52.12
C GLU A 359 -36.82 38.93 -52.90
N ARG A 360 -36.92 38.75 -54.24
CA ARG A 360 -35.79 38.51 -55.15
C ARG A 360 -34.72 39.62 -55.12
N LYS A 361 -35.15 40.89 -55.06
CA LYS A 361 -34.24 42.07 -55.02
C LYS A 361 -33.44 42.20 -53.72
N GLN A 362 -33.95 41.70 -52.60
CA GLN A 362 -33.24 41.73 -51.31
C GLN A 362 -32.31 40.52 -51.12
N GLN A 363 -32.50 39.47 -51.95
CA GLN A 363 -31.75 38.21 -51.95
C GLN A 363 -30.57 38.17 -52.94
N GLU A 364 -30.47 39.11 -53.88
CA GLU A 364 -29.34 39.18 -54.84
C GLU A 364 -27.97 39.30 -54.15
N ALA A 365 -27.91 39.68 -52.86
CA ALA A 365 -26.68 39.83 -52.11
C ALA A 365 -26.14 38.56 -51.40
N VAL A 366 -26.93 37.48 -51.26
CA VAL A 366 -26.50 36.29 -50.48
C VAL A 366 -26.73 34.98 -51.24
N SER A 367 -25.65 34.42 -51.79
CA SER A 367 -25.69 33.15 -52.52
C SER A 367 -25.82 31.95 -51.57
N TRP A 368 -26.56 30.92 -51.98
CA TRP A 368 -26.66 29.64 -51.25
C TRP A 368 -25.28 29.00 -50.99
N ILE A 369 -24.32 29.26 -51.88
CA ILE A 369 -22.92 28.85 -51.75
C ILE A 369 -22.25 29.49 -50.51
N ASP A 370 -22.61 30.73 -50.16
CA ASP A 370 -22.03 31.41 -48.99
C ASP A 370 -22.52 30.83 -47.67
N VAL A 371 -23.77 30.37 -47.62
CA VAL A 371 -24.32 29.65 -46.45
C VAL A 371 -23.68 28.27 -46.30
N VAL A 372 -23.51 27.54 -47.41
CA VAL A 372 -22.80 26.25 -47.41
C VAL A 372 -21.35 26.45 -46.97
N ARG A 373 -20.66 27.46 -47.49
CA ARG A 373 -19.29 27.81 -47.11
C ARG A 373 -19.19 28.15 -45.63
N ALA A 374 -20.10 28.96 -45.08
CA ALA A 374 -20.11 29.33 -43.66
C ALA A 374 -20.33 28.11 -42.74
N LYS A 375 -21.23 27.19 -43.08
CA LYS A 375 -21.48 25.96 -42.29
C LYS A 375 -20.34 24.95 -42.37
N THR A 376 -19.69 24.85 -43.54
CA THR A 376 -18.60 23.90 -43.79
C THR A 376 -17.20 24.47 -43.47
N ASN A 377 -17.09 25.75 -43.12
CA ASN A 377 -15.83 26.44 -42.78
C ASN A 377 -15.06 25.81 -41.60
N ARG A 378 -15.71 24.96 -40.80
CA ARG A 378 -15.05 24.20 -39.73
C ARG A 378 -14.12 23.09 -40.25
N TYR A 379 -14.37 22.57 -41.46
CA TYR A 379 -13.60 21.50 -42.07
C TYR A 379 -12.57 22.08 -43.05
N TRP A 380 -11.29 21.78 -42.82
CA TRP A 380 -10.20 22.33 -43.61
C TRP A 380 -10.33 22.00 -45.12
N ILE A 381 -10.79 20.79 -45.45
CA ILE A 381 -10.99 20.32 -46.83
C ILE A 381 -12.01 21.18 -47.58
N CYS A 382 -13.18 21.45 -46.97
CA CYS A 382 -14.22 22.30 -47.56
C CYS A 382 -13.74 23.75 -47.73
N ARG A 383 -12.89 24.24 -46.83
CA ARG A 383 -12.30 25.59 -46.92
C ARG A 383 -11.33 25.71 -48.11
N THR A 384 -10.63 24.64 -48.44
CA THR A 384 -9.69 24.61 -49.58
C THR A 384 -10.44 24.46 -50.91
N VAL A 385 -11.52 23.67 -50.95
CA VAL A 385 -12.30 23.39 -52.17
C VAL A 385 -13.27 24.53 -52.55
N LEU A 386 -14.00 25.11 -51.59
CA LEU A 386 -15.00 26.17 -51.86
C LEU A 386 -14.40 27.59 -51.95
N GLY A 387 -13.08 27.72 -51.75
CA GLY A 387 -12.36 28.99 -51.76
C GLY A 387 -12.76 29.95 -50.63
N ARG A 388 -12.03 31.07 -50.53
CA ARG A 388 -12.49 32.25 -49.77
C ARG A 388 -13.26 33.12 -50.74
N GLY A 389 -14.54 33.36 -50.50
CA GLY A 389 -15.28 34.34 -51.31
C GLY A 389 -14.64 35.72 -51.16
N GLU A 390 -14.15 36.27 -52.27
CA GLU A 390 -13.61 37.63 -52.36
C GLU A 390 -14.73 38.67 -52.35
N THR A 391 -15.60 38.61 -51.35
CA THR A 391 -16.58 39.67 -51.11
C THR A 391 -15.87 40.80 -50.41
N VAL A 392 -15.65 41.90 -51.13
CA VAL A 392 -15.08 43.11 -50.57
C VAL A 392 -16.14 43.73 -49.65
N ARG A 393 -15.78 44.19 -48.45
CA ARG A 393 -16.74 44.72 -47.48
C ARG A 393 -16.34 46.08 -46.96
N CYS A 394 -17.32 46.94 -46.74
CA CYS A 394 -17.10 48.21 -46.06
C CYS A 394 -16.60 47.98 -44.63
N ILE A 395 -15.57 48.71 -44.22
CA ILE A 395 -14.97 48.60 -42.89
C ILE A 395 -15.81 49.25 -41.77
N LEU A 396 -16.73 50.15 -42.13
CA LEU A 396 -17.59 50.82 -41.16
C LEU A 396 -18.90 50.06 -40.92
N CYS A 397 -19.72 49.87 -41.96
CA CYS A 397 -21.01 49.17 -41.85
C CYS A 397 -20.89 47.65 -41.97
N GLY A 398 -19.85 47.13 -42.63
CA GLY A 398 -19.67 45.70 -42.85
C GLY A 398 -20.42 45.13 -44.07
N ASP A 399 -21.10 45.98 -44.84
CA ASP A 399 -21.87 45.57 -46.02
C ASP A 399 -20.96 45.03 -47.12
N ALA A 400 -21.45 44.03 -47.86
CA ALA A 400 -20.79 43.49 -49.02
C ALA A 400 -20.90 44.51 -50.16
N LEU A 401 -19.75 44.87 -50.73
CA LEU A 401 -19.61 45.78 -51.86
C LEU A 401 -19.16 44.96 -53.06
N ASN A 402 -19.91 45.06 -54.16
CA ASN A 402 -19.47 44.56 -55.45
C ASN A 402 -18.48 45.55 -56.07
N GLU A 403 -17.26 45.10 -56.42
CA GLU A 403 -16.22 45.97 -56.99
C GLU A 403 -16.65 46.66 -58.30
N ARG A 404 -17.64 46.11 -59.02
CA ARG A 404 -18.11 46.62 -60.32
C ARG A 404 -19.35 47.49 -60.24
N ASP A 405 -20.23 47.25 -59.27
CA ASP A 405 -21.58 47.83 -59.25
C ASP A 405 -21.74 48.88 -58.12
N ASP A 406 -21.01 48.73 -57.01
CA ASP A 406 -21.17 49.60 -55.84
C ASP A 406 -20.08 50.68 -55.76
N PRO A 407 -20.45 51.97 -55.59
CA PRO A 407 -19.49 53.04 -55.39
C PRO A 407 -18.79 52.86 -54.03
N HIS A 408 -17.47 52.68 -54.08
CA HIS A 408 -16.63 52.43 -52.89
C HIS A 408 -15.37 53.30 -52.90
N VAL A 409 -14.89 53.69 -51.73
CA VAL A 409 -13.68 54.52 -51.58
C VAL A 409 -12.60 53.79 -50.79
N ARG A 410 -11.41 53.66 -51.39
CA ARG A 410 -10.21 53.12 -50.75
C ARG A 410 -9.39 54.23 -50.10
N CYS A 411 -8.75 53.92 -48.99
CA CYS A 411 -7.85 54.85 -48.33
C CYS A 411 -6.55 55.01 -49.14
N SER A 412 -6.10 56.25 -49.34
CA SER A 412 -4.92 56.59 -50.15
C SER A 412 -3.59 56.08 -49.59
N ARG A 413 -3.54 55.61 -48.33
CA ARG A 413 -2.32 55.02 -47.76
C ARG A 413 -2.15 53.56 -48.22
N PRO A 414 -0.98 53.20 -48.80
CA PRO A 414 -0.74 51.85 -49.33
C PRO A 414 -0.79 50.73 -48.26
N ASP A 415 -0.52 51.07 -47.00
CA ASP A 415 -0.57 50.13 -45.85
C ASP A 415 -1.92 50.11 -45.11
N CYS A 416 -2.93 50.86 -45.58
CA CYS A 416 -4.22 50.97 -44.92
C CYS A 416 -5.29 50.17 -45.68
N PRO A 417 -5.86 49.09 -45.10
CA PRO A 417 -6.89 48.30 -45.77
C PRO A 417 -8.26 48.99 -45.82
N GLY A 418 -8.33 50.30 -45.54
CA GLY A 418 -9.56 51.07 -45.40
C GLY A 418 -10.37 51.10 -46.70
N LEU A 419 -11.58 50.58 -46.65
CA LEU A 419 -12.56 50.60 -47.73
C LEU A 419 -13.91 50.98 -47.14
N TYR A 420 -14.57 51.97 -47.74
CA TYR A 420 -15.82 52.52 -47.23
C TYR A 420 -16.88 52.58 -48.31
N CYS A 421 -18.14 52.35 -47.89
CA CYS A 421 -19.32 52.64 -48.68
C CYS A 421 -19.54 54.16 -48.77
N GLN A 422 -20.28 54.66 -49.76
CA GLN A 422 -20.48 56.10 -49.95
C GLN A 422 -21.25 56.73 -48.77
N ASP A 423 -22.25 56.04 -48.22
CA ASP A 423 -23.00 56.52 -47.04
C ASP A 423 -22.10 56.61 -45.80
N CYS A 424 -21.25 55.61 -45.62
CA CYS A 424 -20.30 55.48 -44.54
C CYS A 424 -19.21 56.57 -44.58
N LEU A 425 -18.82 56.97 -45.79
CA LEU A 425 -17.84 58.02 -46.02
C LEU A 425 -18.35 59.38 -45.50
N LEU A 426 -19.62 59.69 -45.78
CA LEU A 426 -20.29 60.93 -45.36
C LEU A 426 -20.42 61.00 -43.83
N GLU A 427 -20.79 59.89 -43.18
CA GLU A 427 -20.87 59.83 -41.71
C GLU A 427 -19.51 60.05 -41.02
N THR A 428 -18.43 59.60 -41.65
CA THR A 428 -17.06 59.78 -41.13
C THR A 428 -16.42 61.13 -41.47
N GLY A 429 -17.14 62.01 -42.18
CA GLY A 429 -16.63 63.31 -42.59
C GLY A 429 -15.39 63.24 -43.47
N ASN A 430 -15.37 62.30 -44.43
CA ASN A 430 -14.24 62.03 -45.33
C ASN A 430 -12.91 61.65 -44.66
N ASN A 431 -12.93 61.30 -43.36
CA ASN A 431 -11.73 60.84 -42.66
C ASN A 431 -11.75 59.32 -42.46
N CYS A 432 -10.64 58.68 -42.78
CA CYS A 432 -10.49 57.25 -42.59
C CYS A 432 -10.52 56.90 -41.10
N SER A 433 -11.51 56.12 -40.66
CA SER A 433 -11.64 55.64 -39.28
C SER A 433 -10.45 54.80 -38.76
N LEU A 434 -9.49 54.45 -39.63
CA LEU A 434 -8.31 53.64 -39.32
C LEU A 434 -7.03 54.46 -39.18
N CYS A 435 -6.78 55.39 -40.09
CA CYS A 435 -5.54 56.18 -40.13
C CYS A 435 -5.76 57.69 -39.94
N MET A 436 -7.02 58.13 -39.87
CA MET A 436 -7.45 59.53 -39.79
C MET A 436 -6.97 60.41 -40.96
N ASP A 437 -6.48 59.80 -42.04
CA ASP A 437 -6.20 60.52 -43.29
C ASP A 437 -7.50 60.77 -44.07
N LEU A 438 -7.46 61.78 -44.93
CA LEU A 438 -8.53 62.05 -45.88
C LEU A 438 -8.74 60.86 -46.84
N LEU A 439 -10.01 60.55 -47.07
CA LEU A 439 -10.50 59.65 -48.09
C LEU A 439 -10.92 60.51 -49.29
N VAL A 440 -10.30 60.29 -50.46
CA VAL A 440 -10.63 61.01 -51.69
C VAL A 440 -11.58 60.16 -52.52
N SER A 441 -12.76 60.70 -52.86
CA SER A 441 -13.73 60.08 -53.75
C SER A 441 -13.41 60.47 -55.20
N GLU A 442 -13.09 59.52 -56.08
CA GLU A 442 -12.77 59.74 -57.51
C GLU A 442 -14.02 60.10 -58.35
N ARG A 443 -14.85 61.06 -57.93
CA ARG A 443 -16.01 61.47 -58.72
C ARG A 443 -16.04 62.98 -58.96
N SER A 444 -15.19 63.43 -59.88
CA SER A 444 -15.30 64.71 -60.57
C SER A 444 -14.37 64.74 -61.79
N ASP A 445 -14.73 64.06 -62.88
CA ASP A 445 -14.10 64.25 -64.20
C ASP A 445 -15.13 64.18 -65.36
N LEU A 446 -16.42 64.36 -65.07
CA LEU A 446 -17.45 64.58 -66.09
C LEU A 446 -18.56 65.45 -65.47
N ASP A 447 -18.40 66.78 -65.54
CA ASP A 447 -19.49 67.77 -65.58
C ASP A 447 -18.94 69.22 -65.77
N GLU A 448 -17.93 69.41 -66.64
CA GLU A 448 -17.53 70.73 -67.14
C GLU A 448 -17.37 70.71 -68.67
N ILE A 449 -18.42 70.33 -69.40
CA ILE A 449 -18.56 70.68 -70.82
C ILE A 449 -20.03 71.02 -71.07
N TYR A 450 -20.51 72.17 -70.57
CA TYR A 450 -21.62 72.96 -71.14
C TYR A 450 -21.75 74.25 -70.31
N LEU A 451 -20.81 75.17 -70.51
CA LEU A 451 -20.96 76.63 -70.33
C LEU A 451 -19.69 77.27 -70.90
N GLY A 452 -19.73 77.53 -72.20
CA GLY A 452 -18.68 78.12 -73.02
C GLY A 452 -19.12 78.16 -74.47
#